data_AF-A0A533VFP3-F1
#
_entry.id   AF-A0A533VFP3-F1
#
_cell.length_a   1.000
_cell.length_b   1.000
_cell.length_c   1.000
_cell.angle_alpha   90.00
_cell.angle_beta   90.00
_cell.angle_gamma   90.00
#
_symmetry.space_group_name_H-M   'P 1'
#
loop_
_entity.id
_entity.type
_entity.pdbx_description
1 polymer ?
#
loop_
_entity_poly.entity_id
_entity_poly.type
_entity_poly.pdbx_seq_one_letter_code
_entity_poly.pdbx_strand_id
1 'polypeptide(L)'
;MTRCFKIVSIISIALLVGLQYSWATPSLTVSTGKPIYEYGDFLSITFEVSQLTGEPAVIHIVDETGKTSSPIPVQLSKLNSTIIAPVPFYKTNYSPGIYHINVEYSGTKTSISYKLIDSGRIAIPSQYKELMKSWAREGLPDKNLANVIRELIHFDIIRVPGYDSQTIHAVHIPAWFKNDVKWWSDDSITDNELGLAIQYLMKTGIISV
;
A
#
# COMPACT_ATOMS: atom_id res chain seq x y z
N MET A 1 -34.91 69.36 -66.44
CA MET A 1 -35.35 68.11 -65.76
C MET A 1 -34.14 67.49 -65.08
N THR A 2 -33.86 67.86 -63.83
CA THR A 2 -32.73 67.38 -63.04
C THR A 2 -33.26 66.32 -62.06
N ARG A 3 -32.90 65.05 -62.26
CA ARG A 3 -33.23 63.95 -61.34
C ARG A 3 -32.17 63.85 -60.24
N CYS A 4 -32.61 63.96 -58.99
CA CYS A 4 -31.79 63.81 -57.79
C CYS A 4 -31.81 62.33 -57.36
N PHE A 5 -30.65 61.65 -57.37
CA PHE A 5 -30.51 60.29 -56.86
C PHE A 5 -30.21 60.34 -55.36
N LYS A 6 -31.09 59.76 -54.53
CA LYS A 6 -30.80 59.50 -53.11
C LYS A 6 -30.11 58.14 -52.98
N ILE A 7 -28.89 58.14 -52.47
CA ILE A 7 -28.15 56.93 -52.09
C ILE A 7 -28.65 56.53 -50.69
N VAL A 8 -29.28 55.36 -50.58
CA VAL A 8 -29.63 54.74 -49.29
C VAL A 8 -28.42 53.92 -48.85
N SER A 9 -27.79 54.33 -47.74
CA SER A 9 -26.69 53.59 -47.13
C SER A 9 -27.27 52.56 -46.16
N ILE A 10 -27.05 51.27 -46.44
CA ILE A 10 -27.46 50.16 -45.58
C ILE A 10 -26.29 49.84 -44.65
N ILE A 11 -26.45 50.10 -43.35
CA ILE A 11 -25.48 49.72 -42.32
C ILE A 11 -25.84 48.31 -41.84
N SER A 12 -25.09 47.31 -42.29
CA SER A 12 -25.16 45.94 -41.75
C SER A 12 -24.38 45.89 -40.43
N ILE A 13 -25.09 45.73 -39.31
CA ILE A 13 -24.51 45.46 -38.00
C ILE A 13 -24.31 43.94 -37.90
N ALA A 14 -23.06 43.48 -38.02
CA ALA A 14 -22.71 42.09 -37.75
C ALA A 14 -22.61 41.89 -36.23
N LEU A 15 -23.61 41.21 -35.65
CA LEU A 15 -23.61 40.80 -34.24
C LEU A 15 -22.62 39.62 -34.08
N LEU A 16 -21.40 39.90 -33.63
CA LEU A 16 -20.42 38.87 -33.28
C LEU A 16 -20.83 38.24 -31.95
N VAL A 17 -21.63 37.17 -31.99
CA VAL A 17 -21.89 36.34 -30.81
C VAL A 17 -20.65 35.49 -30.57
N GLY A 18 -19.73 35.99 -29.73
CA GLY A 18 -18.61 35.21 -29.24
C GLY A 18 -19.11 34.09 -28.33
N LEU A 19 -19.16 32.85 -28.85
CA LEU A 19 -19.34 31.68 -28.00
C LEU A 19 -18.07 31.50 -27.16
N GLN A 20 -18.10 31.93 -25.90
CA GLN A 20 -17.07 31.58 -24.93
C GLN A 20 -17.28 30.11 -24.54
N TYR A 21 -16.45 29.22 -25.10
CA TYR A 21 -16.39 27.84 -24.65
C TYR A 21 -15.59 27.79 -23.34
N SER A 22 -16.30 27.72 -22.20
CA SER A 22 -15.66 27.39 -20.92
C SER A 22 -15.49 25.88 -20.85
N TRP A 23 -14.27 25.38 -21.09
CA TRP A 23 -13.95 23.98 -20.82
C TRP A 23 -13.93 23.76 -19.30
N ALA A 24 -14.68 22.78 -18.80
CA ALA A 24 -14.64 22.41 -17.39
C ALA A 24 -13.28 21.76 -17.08
N THR A 25 -12.55 22.31 -16.11
CA THR A 25 -11.32 21.67 -15.59
C THR A 25 -11.68 20.33 -14.96
N PRO A 26 -10.96 19.23 -15.27
CA PRO A 26 -11.17 17.95 -14.60
C PRO A 26 -11.02 18.11 -13.08
N SER A 27 -12.01 17.65 -12.32
CA SER A 27 -11.90 17.57 -10.87
C SER A 27 -11.26 16.23 -10.48
N LEU A 28 -10.46 16.25 -9.42
CA LEU A 28 -9.84 15.07 -8.82
C LEU A 28 -10.03 15.12 -7.30
N THR A 29 -10.71 14.12 -6.75
CA THR A 29 -10.72 13.84 -5.31
C THR A 29 -10.09 12.47 -5.07
N VAL A 30 -9.35 12.35 -3.97
CA VAL A 30 -8.64 11.13 -3.60
C VAL A 30 -8.93 10.84 -2.14
N SER A 31 -9.08 9.55 -1.79
CA SER A 31 -9.21 9.09 -0.42
C SER A 31 -8.46 7.78 -0.21
N THR A 32 -8.11 7.49 1.04
CA THR A 32 -7.62 6.17 1.43
C THR A 32 -8.74 5.32 1.99
N GLY A 33 -8.60 4.00 1.90
CA GLY A 33 -9.56 3.06 2.50
C GLY A 33 -9.66 3.17 4.04
N LYS A 34 -8.58 3.60 4.71
CA LYS A 34 -8.54 3.85 6.16
C LYS A 34 -7.75 5.14 6.47
N PRO A 35 -8.06 5.85 7.57
CA PRO A 35 -7.20 6.95 8.05
C PRO A 35 -5.97 6.45 8.81
N ILE A 36 -6.06 5.25 9.40
CA ILE A 36 -5.00 4.60 10.17
C ILE A 36 -4.83 3.18 9.64
N TYR A 37 -3.59 2.83 9.31
CA TYR A 37 -3.14 1.51 8.87
C TYR A 37 -2.19 0.93 9.91
N GLU A 38 -2.12 -0.40 9.96
CA GLU A 38 -1.16 -1.15 10.76
C GLU A 38 -0.41 -2.17 9.89
N TYR A 39 0.68 -2.74 10.39
CA TYR A 39 1.41 -3.78 9.66
C TYR A 39 0.50 -4.95 9.27
N GLY A 40 0.60 -5.42 8.03
CA GLY A 40 -0.30 -6.42 7.44
C GLY A 40 -1.48 -5.83 6.67
N ASP A 41 -1.76 -4.52 6.78
CA ASP A 41 -2.79 -3.90 5.96
C ASP A 41 -2.25 -3.54 4.57
N PHE A 42 -3.13 -3.60 3.58
CA PHE A 42 -2.87 -3.13 2.23
C PHE A 42 -3.31 -1.67 2.10
N LEU A 43 -2.42 -0.81 1.59
CA LEU A 43 -2.80 0.55 1.21
C LEU A 43 -3.85 0.47 0.08
N SER A 44 -4.95 1.18 0.25
CA SER A 44 -5.98 1.31 -0.77
C SER A 44 -6.25 2.79 -1.02
N ILE A 45 -6.31 3.16 -2.30
CA ILE A 45 -6.49 4.55 -2.73
C ILE A 45 -7.65 4.57 -3.73
N THR A 46 -8.63 5.41 -3.46
CA THR A 46 -9.78 5.65 -4.33
C THR A 46 -9.62 7.02 -5.00
N PHE A 47 -9.83 7.05 -6.31
CA PHE A 47 -9.84 8.23 -7.15
C PHE A 47 -11.26 8.46 -7.63
N GLU A 48 -11.74 9.69 -7.48
CA GLU A 48 -12.97 10.17 -8.06
C GLU A 48 -12.66 11.34 -8.99
N VAL A 49 -12.98 11.19 -10.27
CA VAL A 49 -12.72 12.19 -11.31
C VAL A 49 -14.00 12.57 -12.03
N SER A 50 -14.11 13.81 -12.51
CA SER A 50 -15.29 14.25 -13.28
C SER A 50 -15.33 13.70 -14.71
N GLN A 51 -14.18 13.32 -15.26
CA GLN A 51 -14.04 12.81 -16.62
C GLN A 51 -12.77 11.96 -16.77
N LEU A 52 -12.78 11.05 -17.75
CA LEU A 52 -11.60 10.26 -18.14
C LEU A 52 -10.86 10.97 -19.27
N THR A 53 -9.64 11.42 -19.01
CA THR A 53 -8.80 12.14 -19.97
C THR A 53 -7.92 11.23 -20.83
N GLY A 54 -7.76 9.96 -20.42
CA GLY A 54 -6.84 8.99 -21.03
C GLY A 54 -5.39 9.13 -20.55
N GLU A 55 -5.06 10.18 -19.81
CA GLU A 55 -3.77 10.32 -19.13
C GLU A 55 -3.74 9.48 -17.85
N PRO A 56 -2.58 8.99 -17.40
CA PRO A 56 -2.47 8.33 -16.10
C PRO A 56 -2.53 9.35 -14.95
N ALA A 57 -3.14 8.96 -13.83
CA ALA A 57 -2.90 9.64 -12.56
C ALA A 57 -1.51 9.27 -12.05
N VAL A 58 -0.71 10.25 -11.63
CA VAL A 58 0.65 10.02 -11.12
C VAL A 58 0.66 10.23 -9.62
N ILE A 59 1.06 9.20 -8.89
CA ILE A 59 1.10 9.21 -7.42
C ILE A 59 2.56 9.32 -6.96
N HIS A 60 2.79 10.13 -5.92
CA HIS A 60 4.00 10.11 -5.11
C HIS A 60 3.60 9.88 -3.65
N ILE A 61 4.24 8.92 -2.99
CA ILE A 61 4.06 8.68 -1.56
C ILE A 61 5.28 9.25 -0.85
N VAL A 62 5.03 10.11 0.14
CA VAL A 62 6.07 10.75 0.96
C VAL A 62 5.94 10.22 2.38
N ASP A 63 7.02 9.69 2.94
CA ASP A 63 7.05 9.24 4.33
C ASP A 63 7.25 10.40 5.32
N GLU A 64 7.19 10.10 6.62
CA GLU A 64 7.29 11.10 7.70
C GLU A 64 8.65 11.82 7.72
N THR A 65 9.69 11.22 7.13
CA THR A 65 11.03 11.85 7.01
C THR A 65 11.15 12.76 5.80
N GLY A 66 10.12 12.82 4.95
CA GLY A 66 10.11 13.55 3.68
C GLY A 66 10.72 12.76 2.51
N LYS A 67 11.03 11.47 2.68
CA LYS A 67 11.52 10.64 1.58
C LYS A 67 10.35 10.28 0.67
N THR A 68 10.56 10.51 -0.62
CA THR A 68 9.53 10.35 -1.66
C THR A 68 9.76 9.09 -2.48
N SER A 69 8.68 8.40 -2.83
CA SER A 69 8.70 7.27 -3.77
C SER A 69 9.08 7.70 -5.19
N SER A 70 9.44 6.74 -6.03
CA SER A 70 9.35 6.94 -7.48
C SER A 70 7.90 7.25 -7.89
N PRO A 71 7.67 7.92 -9.04
CA PRO A 71 6.33 8.14 -9.57
C PRO A 71 5.61 6.82 -9.84
N ILE A 72 4.35 6.70 -9.41
CA ILE A 72 3.51 5.51 -9.62
C ILE A 72 2.36 5.91 -10.56
N PRO A 73 2.45 5.59 -11.87
CA PRO A 73 1.40 5.88 -12.82
C PRO A 73 0.23 4.89 -12.69
N VAL A 74 -1.00 5.40 -12.69
CA VAL A 74 -2.22 4.62 -12.58
C VAL A 74 -3.19 5.02 -13.68
N GLN A 75 -3.57 4.05 -14.50
CA GLN A 75 -4.55 4.27 -15.57
C GLN A 75 -5.97 4.20 -15.01
N LEU A 76 -6.71 5.31 -15.13
CA LEU A 76 -8.10 5.39 -14.70
C LEU A 76 -9.02 4.95 -15.84
N SER A 77 -9.74 3.85 -15.62
CA SER A 77 -10.73 3.31 -16.57
C SER A 77 -12.17 3.65 -16.20
N LYS A 78 -12.39 4.17 -14.99
CA LYS A 78 -13.70 4.53 -14.43
C LYS A 78 -13.61 5.83 -13.63
N LEU A 79 -14.69 6.60 -13.63
CA LEU A 79 -14.79 7.86 -12.87
C LEU A 79 -14.53 7.65 -11.37
N ASN A 80 -14.98 6.53 -10.82
CA ASN A 80 -14.56 6.02 -9.52
C ASN A 80 -13.69 4.79 -9.72
N SER A 81 -12.41 4.90 -9.37
CA SER A 81 -11.41 3.85 -9.50
C SER A 81 -10.72 3.63 -8.17
N THR A 82 -10.55 2.38 -7.75
CA THR A 82 -9.81 2.04 -6.54
C THR A 82 -8.64 1.13 -6.89
N ILE A 83 -7.47 1.44 -6.35
CA ILE A 83 -6.30 0.56 -6.39
C ILE A 83 -5.98 0.05 -5.00
N ILE A 84 -5.33 -1.10 -4.95
CA ILE A 84 -4.81 -1.72 -3.74
C ILE A 84 -3.34 -2.01 -3.99
N ALA A 85 -2.48 -1.69 -3.03
CA ALA A 85 -1.08 -2.05 -3.10
C ALA A 85 -0.91 -3.57 -3.27
N PRO A 86 0.10 -4.04 -4.02
CA PRO A 86 0.28 -5.47 -4.25
C PRO A 86 0.78 -6.23 -3.01
N VAL A 87 1.33 -5.52 -2.03
CA VAL A 87 1.85 -6.07 -0.77
C VAL A 87 1.34 -5.24 0.40
N PRO A 88 1.15 -5.84 1.59
CA PRO A 88 0.79 -5.10 2.76
C PRO A 88 1.99 -4.35 3.34
N PHE A 89 1.73 -3.49 4.33
CA PHE A 89 2.80 -2.85 5.10
C PHE A 89 3.54 -3.89 5.95
N TYR A 90 4.80 -4.13 5.63
CA TYR A 90 5.71 -4.92 6.46
C TYR A 90 6.66 -4.05 7.25
N LYS A 91 6.95 -4.47 8.48
CA LYS A 91 7.89 -3.80 9.38
C LYS A 91 9.32 -3.68 8.81
N THR A 92 9.71 -4.63 7.96
CA THR A 92 11.01 -4.63 7.26
C THR A 92 11.21 -3.47 6.31
N ASN A 93 10.13 -2.84 5.83
CA ASN A 93 10.18 -1.86 4.75
C ASN A 93 9.55 -0.51 5.10
N TYR A 94 8.66 -0.49 6.09
CA TYR A 94 7.88 0.69 6.44
C TYR A 94 8.03 1.03 7.92
N SER A 95 8.41 2.28 8.19
CA SER A 95 8.43 2.82 9.55
C SER A 95 7.05 3.40 9.89
N PRO A 96 6.59 3.32 11.15
CA PRO A 96 5.39 4.04 11.58
C PRO A 96 5.57 5.54 11.36
N GLY A 97 4.47 6.23 11.07
CA GLY A 97 4.50 7.67 10.80
C GLY A 97 3.30 8.15 9.98
N ILE A 98 3.25 9.45 9.73
CA ILE A 98 2.29 10.05 8.81
C ILE A 98 2.86 10.01 7.39
N TYR A 99 2.09 9.45 6.47
CA TYR A 99 2.41 9.39 5.06
C TYR A 99 1.49 10.32 4.27
N HIS A 100 2.06 11.02 3.28
CA HIS A 100 1.33 11.87 2.35
C HIS A 100 1.25 11.21 0.97
N ILE A 101 0.07 11.24 0.36
CA ILE A 101 -0.18 10.77 -1.00
C ILE A 101 -0.46 12.00 -1.87
N ASN A 102 0.53 12.36 -2.68
CA ASN A 102 0.41 13.45 -3.65
C ASN A 102 0.00 12.84 -4.99
N VAL A 103 -1.12 13.32 -5.55
CA VAL A 103 -1.66 12.82 -6.81
C VAL A 103 -1.79 13.97 -7.80
N GLU A 104 -1.33 13.74 -9.02
CA GLU A 104 -1.54 14.62 -10.17
C GLU A 104 -2.33 13.89 -11.26
N TYR A 105 -3.38 14.52 -11.77
CA TYR A 105 -4.19 14.01 -12.87
C TYR A 105 -4.59 15.15 -13.79
N SER A 106 -4.12 15.12 -15.04
CA SER A 106 -4.43 16.13 -16.07
C SER A 106 -4.25 17.57 -15.59
N GLY A 107 -3.11 17.83 -14.92
CA GLY A 107 -2.73 19.13 -14.36
C GLY A 107 -3.37 19.47 -13.01
N THR A 108 -4.42 18.77 -12.59
CA THR A 108 -5.02 18.92 -11.26
C THR A 108 -4.21 18.15 -10.23
N LYS A 109 -3.83 18.81 -9.12
CA LYS A 109 -3.05 18.24 -8.03
C LYS A 109 -3.87 18.17 -6.75
N THR A 110 -3.69 17.10 -5.98
CA THR A 110 -4.28 16.95 -4.64
C THR A 110 -3.34 16.19 -3.72
N SER A 111 -3.53 16.34 -2.41
CA SER A 111 -2.73 15.69 -1.38
C SER A 111 -3.62 15.24 -0.22
N ILE A 112 -3.49 13.98 0.16
CA ILE A 112 -4.17 13.37 1.33
C ILE A 112 -3.15 12.69 2.22
N SER A 113 -3.55 12.30 3.44
CA SER A 113 -2.65 11.67 4.40
C SER A 113 -3.28 10.47 5.09
N TYR A 114 -2.45 9.50 5.48
CA TYR A 114 -2.82 8.40 6.37
C TYR A 114 -1.71 8.18 7.41
N LYS A 115 -2.05 7.55 8.53
CA LYS A 115 -1.08 7.19 9.57
C LYS A 115 -0.80 5.69 9.55
N LEU A 116 0.47 5.29 9.52
CA LEU A 116 0.90 3.92 9.78
C LEU A 116 1.34 3.80 11.25
N ILE A 117 0.84 2.78 11.95
CA ILE A 117 1.21 2.51 13.35
C ILE A 117 1.80 1.10 13.52
N ASP A 118 2.70 0.95 14.48
CA ASP A 118 3.05 -0.36 15.04
C ASP A 118 2.08 -0.66 16.18
N SER A 119 1.01 -1.40 15.87
CA SER A 119 0.02 -1.86 16.85
C SER A 119 0.49 -3.09 17.65
N GLY A 120 1.64 -3.67 17.30
CA GLY A 120 2.08 -4.98 17.76
C GLY A 120 1.47 -6.15 16.99
N ARG A 121 0.61 -5.91 15.98
CA ARG A 121 0.12 -6.98 15.09
C ARG A 121 1.28 -7.59 14.32
N ILE A 122 1.38 -8.91 14.34
CA ILE A 122 2.42 -9.64 13.61
C ILE A 122 1.96 -9.83 12.16
N ALA A 123 2.77 -9.31 11.22
CA ALA A 123 2.61 -9.51 9.80
C ALA A 123 3.93 -10.07 9.23
N ILE A 124 3.89 -11.29 8.73
CA ILE A 124 5.08 -12.03 8.32
C ILE A 124 5.27 -11.83 6.81
N PRO A 125 6.40 -11.25 6.35
CA PRO A 125 6.67 -11.09 4.94
C PRO A 125 6.57 -12.40 4.16
N SER A 126 5.95 -12.35 2.97
CA SER A 126 5.70 -13.52 2.12
C SER A 126 6.96 -14.31 1.77
N GLN A 127 8.12 -13.64 1.71
CA GLN A 127 9.42 -14.31 1.52
C GLN A 127 9.72 -15.37 2.59
N TYR A 128 9.30 -15.16 3.84
CA TYR A 128 9.45 -16.13 4.92
C TYR A 128 8.39 -17.22 4.86
N LYS A 129 7.21 -16.90 4.32
CA LYS A 129 6.11 -17.86 4.13
C LYS A 129 6.51 -19.01 3.23
N GLU A 130 7.13 -18.71 2.09
CA GLU A 130 7.61 -19.75 1.18
C GLU A 130 8.71 -20.61 1.83
N LEU A 131 9.66 -19.99 2.56
CA LEU A 131 10.73 -20.74 3.24
C LEU A 131 10.21 -21.70 4.32
N MET A 132 9.26 -21.24 5.14
CA MET A 132 8.66 -22.05 6.21
C MET A 132 7.75 -23.15 5.65
N LYS A 133 7.04 -22.87 4.55
CA LYS A 133 6.21 -23.84 3.84
C LYS A 133 7.05 -25.01 3.31
N SER A 134 8.20 -24.73 2.69
CA SER A 134 9.12 -25.78 2.26
C SER A 134 9.65 -26.58 3.45
N TRP A 135 10.02 -25.95 4.56
CA TRP A 135 10.42 -26.69 5.77
C TRP A 135 9.34 -27.67 6.26
N ALA A 136 8.08 -27.23 6.31
CA ALA A 136 7.00 -28.04 6.84
C ALA A 136 6.57 -29.19 5.90
N ARG A 137 6.69 -29.00 4.58
CA ARG A 137 6.24 -29.98 3.56
C ARG A 137 7.34 -30.90 3.08
N GLU A 138 8.53 -30.36 2.85
CA GLU A 138 9.66 -31.08 2.24
C GLU A 138 10.58 -31.70 3.29
N GLY A 139 10.36 -31.41 4.58
CA GLY A 139 11.10 -32.02 5.67
C GLY A 139 12.54 -31.52 5.80
N LEU A 140 12.77 -30.24 5.48
CA LEU A 140 14.08 -29.61 5.68
C LEU A 140 14.51 -29.65 7.17
N PRO A 141 15.82 -29.54 7.45
CA PRO A 141 16.33 -29.52 8.82
C PRO A 141 15.72 -28.38 9.65
N ASP A 142 15.53 -28.60 10.96
CA ASP A 142 14.97 -27.59 11.87
C ASP A 142 15.80 -26.31 11.96
N LYS A 143 17.11 -26.39 11.64
CA LYS A 143 17.98 -25.22 11.51
C LYS A 143 17.44 -24.21 10.48
N ASN A 144 16.77 -24.66 9.43
CA ASN A 144 16.19 -23.78 8.40
C ASN A 144 15.06 -22.94 8.99
N LEU A 145 14.11 -23.56 9.69
CA LEU A 145 13.06 -22.83 10.39
C LEU A 145 13.63 -21.95 11.51
N ALA A 146 14.60 -22.45 12.26
CA ALA A 146 15.26 -21.67 13.31
C ALA A 146 15.86 -20.38 12.75
N ASN A 147 16.54 -20.43 11.61
CA ASN A 147 17.05 -19.23 10.94
C ASN A 147 15.94 -18.24 10.58
N VAL A 148 14.80 -18.71 10.06
CA VAL A 148 13.66 -17.83 9.77
C VAL A 148 13.13 -17.18 11.05
N ILE A 149 12.94 -17.93 12.13
CA ILE A 149 12.47 -17.38 13.41
C ILE A 149 13.46 -16.31 13.92
N ARG A 150 14.78 -16.55 13.82
CA ARG A 150 15.81 -15.57 14.20
C ARG A 150 15.70 -14.28 13.39
N GLU A 151 15.47 -14.37 12.09
CA GLU A 151 15.24 -13.19 11.23
C GLU A 151 13.97 -12.43 11.64
N LEU A 152 12.87 -13.13 11.92
CA LEU A 152 11.63 -12.50 12.38
C LEU A 152 11.81 -11.78 13.73
N ILE A 153 12.66 -12.31 14.61
CA ILE A 153 13.02 -11.64 15.87
C ILE A 153 13.94 -10.44 15.60
N HIS A 154 14.93 -10.60 14.72
CA HIS A 154 15.87 -9.54 14.35
C HIS A 154 15.16 -8.28 13.85
N PHE A 155 14.14 -8.44 13.00
CA PHE A 155 13.32 -7.34 12.48
C PHE A 155 12.23 -6.84 13.45
N ASP A 156 12.21 -7.32 14.70
CA ASP A 156 11.18 -7.02 15.70
C ASP A 156 9.75 -7.32 15.20
N ILE A 157 9.61 -8.27 14.26
CA ILE A 157 8.31 -8.77 13.78
C ILE A 157 7.73 -9.69 14.85
N ILE A 158 8.55 -10.60 15.38
CA ILE A 158 8.23 -11.47 16.52
C ILE A 158 9.04 -10.99 17.72
N ARG A 159 8.35 -10.40 18.71
CA ARG A 159 8.97 -9.96 19.97
C ARG A 159 9.13 -11.10 20.98
N VAL A 160 10.36 -11.39 21.38
CA VAL A 160 10.66 -12.34 22.47
C VAL A 160 11.55 -11.63 23.51
N PRO A 161 10.98 -11.15 24.63
CA PRO A 161 11.74 -10.44 25.66
C PRO A 161 12.88 -11.30 26.22
N GLY A 162 14.09 -10.74 26.28
CA GLY A 162 15.27 -11.45 26.79
C GLY A 162 15.88 -12.45 25.81
N TYR A 163 15.45 -12.48 24.55
CA TYR A 163 16.14 -13.24 23.51
C TYR A 163 17.50 -12.60 23.20
N ASP A 164 18.57 -13.37 23.39
CA ASP A 164 19.93 -12.99 23.00
C ASP A 164 20.38 -13.85 21.83
N SER A 165 20.57 -13.21 20.67
CA SER A 165 21.05 -13.85 19.44
C SER A 165 22.50 -14.33 19.52
N GLN A 166 23.27 -13.91 20.55
CA GLN A 166 24.65 -14.34 20.77
C GLN A 166 24.75 -15.61 21.62
N THR A 167 23.67 -16.00 22.30
CA THR A 167 23.64 -17.25 23.06
C THR A 167 23.41 -18.42 22.11
N ILE A 168 24.34 -19.39 22.06
CA ILE A 168 24.16 -20.60 21.26
C ILE A 168 23.08 -21.47 21.93
N HIS A 169 21.85 -21.32 21.47
CA HIS A 169 20.78 -22.24 21.82
C HIS A 169 20.84 -23.47 20.92
N ALA A 170 20.74 -24.66 21.53
CA ALA A 170 20.45 -25.85 20.78
C ALA A 170 19.09 -25.67 20.09
N VAL A 171 19.04 -25.90 18.78
CA VAL A 171 17.78 -25.81 18.04
C VAL A 171 16.91 -26.99 18.47
N HIS A 172 15.74 -26.67 19.05
CA HIS A 172 14.72 -27.64 19.41
C HIS A 172 13.37 -27.15 18.89
N ILE A 173 12.76 -27.92 18.00
CA ILE A 173 11.45 -27.65 17.43
C ILE A 173 10.63 -28.94 17.49
N PRO A 174 9.50 -28.97 18.22
CA PRO A 174 8.68 -30.16 18.26
C PRO A 174 8.13 -30.52 16.88
N ALA A 175 8.15 -31.82 16.53
CA ALA A 175 7.71 -32.28 15.21
C ALA A 175 6.26 -31.88 14.86
N TRP A 176 5.39 -31.77 15.86
CA TRP A 176 3.99 -31.36 15.67
C TRP A 176 3.84 -29.91 15.19
N PHE A 177 4.83 -29.05 15.44
CA PHE A 177 4.79 -27.64 15.03
C PHE A 177 4.75 -27.47 13.50
N LYS A 178 5.17 -28.50 12.74
CA LYS A 178 4.99 -28.56 11.29
C LYS A 178 3.52 -28.43 10.87
N ASN A 179 2.57 -28.84 11.71
CA ASN A 179 1.15 -28.71 11.40
C ASN A 179 0.69 -27.26 11.46
N ASP A 180 1.14 -26.50 12.47
CA ASP A 180 0.80 -25.07 12.59
C ASP A 180 1.37 -24.28 11.41
N VAL A 181 2.62 -24.56 11.02
CA VAL A 181 3.23 -23.93 9.83
C VAL A 181 2.50 -24.33 8.54
N LYS A 182 2.02 -25.57 8.42
CA LYS A 182 1.18 -25.99 7.27
C LYS A 182 -0.13 -25.21 7.24
N TRP A 183 -0.88 -25.18 8.34
CA TRP A 183 -2.14 -24.44 8.43
C TRP A 183 -1.95 -22.96 8.11
N TRP A 184 -0.86 -22.36 8.56
CA TRP A 184 -0.53 -20.98 8.21
C TRP A 184 -0.19 -20.80 6.72
N SER A 185 0.59 -21.73 6.16
CA SER A 185 0.95 -21.71 4.73
C SER A 185 -0.25 -21.90 3.81
N ASP A 186 -1.31 -22.53 4.31
CA ASP A 186 -2.60 -22.76 3.63
C ASP A 186 -3.66 -21.71 4.02
N ASP A 187 -3.24 -20.58 4.61
CA ASP A 187 -4.11 -19.47 5.02
C ASP A 187 -5.24 -19.85 5.99
N SER A 188 -5.12 -21.01 6.67
CA SER A 188 -6.06 -21.51 7.66
C SER A 188 -5.86 -20.90 9.05
N ILE A 189 -4.64 -20.41 9.33
CA ILE A 189 -4.35 -19.51 10.45
C ILE A 189 -3.59 -18.29 9.91
N THR A 190 -3.76 -17.17 10.59
CA THR A 190 -3.16 -15.87 10.23
C THR A 190 -1.69 -15.77 10.65
N ASP A 191 -0.96 -14.82 10.06
CA ASP A 191 0.38 -14.43 10.51
C ASP A 191 0.43 -14.12 12.01
N ASN A 192 -0.62 -13.46 12.50
CA ASN A 192 -0.71 -13.06 13.90
C ASN A 192 -0.87 -14.27 14.82
N GLU A 193 -1.71 -15.25 14.46
CA GLU A 193 -1.87 -16.49 15.23
C GLU A 193 -0.58 -17.32 15.25
N LEU A 194 0.07 -17.53 14.09
CA LEU A 194 1.34 -18.26 14.05
C LEU A 194 2.43 -17.52 14.83
N GLY A 195 2.55 -16.21 14.63
CA GLY A 195 3.54 -15.38 15.32
C GLY A 195 3.38 -15.43 16.83
N LEU A 196 2.15 -15.28 17.34
CA LEU A 196 1.84 -15.39 18.77
C LEU A 196 2.14 -16.79 19.31
N ALA A 197 1.84 -17.85 18.54
CA ALA A 197 2.20 -19.21 18.90
C ALA A 197 3.72 -19.37 19.05
N ILE A 198 4.51 -18.88 18.08
CA ILE A 198 5.99 -18.89 18.17
C ILE A 198 6.47 -18.14 19.41
N GLN A 199 5.96 -16.93 19.66
CA GLN A 199 6.32 -16.15 20.86
C GLN A 199 6.07 -16.92 22.14
N TYR A 200 4.90 -17.55 22.26
CA TYR A 200 4.52 -18.32 23.44
C TYR A 200 5.39 -19.57 23.61
N LEU A 201 5.61 -20.32 22.52
CA LEU A 201 6.41 -21.55 22.55
C LEU A 201 7.89 -21.28 22.87
N MET A 202 8.43 -20.15 22.40
CA MET A 202 9.77 -19.70 22.79
C MET A 202 9.83 -19.25 24.24
N LYS A 203 8.85 -18.45 24.69
CA LYS A 203 8.77 -18.00 26.09
C LYS A 203 8.68 -19.16 27.09
N THR A 204 8.03 -20.25 26.69
CA THR A 204 7.87 -21.45 27.52
C THR A 204 9.00 -22.48 27.35
N GLY A 205 9.97 -22.21 26.48
CA GLY A 205 11.10 -23.12 26.21
C GLY A 205 10.73 -24.39 25.44
N ILE A 206 9.52 -24.45 24.86
CA ILE A 206 9.08 -25.57 24.02
C ILE A 206 9.80 -25.52 22.66
N ILE A 207 9.94 -24.32 22.10
CA ILE A 207 10.80 -24.04 20.95
C ILE A 207 12.04 -23.29 21.45
N SER A 208 13.22 -23.70 21.00
CA SER A 208 14.46 -22.93 21.18
C SER A 208 15.19 -22.82 19.85
N VAL A 209 15.67 -21.60 19.54
CA VAL A 209 16.38 -21.27 18.30
C VAL A 209 17.58 -20.39 18.56
#